data_AF-A0A7C4ZSZ4-F1
#
_entry.id   AF-A0A7C4ZSZ4-F1
#
_cell.length_a   1.000
_cell.length_b   1.000
_cell.length_c   1.000
_cell.angle_alpha   90.00
_cell.angle_beta   90.00
_cell.angle_gamma   90.00
#
_symmetry.space_group_name_H-M   'P 1'
#
loop_
_entity.id
_entity.type
_entity.pdbx_description
1 polymer ?
#
loop_
_entity_poly.entity_id
_entity_poly.type
_entity_poly.pdbx_seq_one_letter_code
_entity_poly.pdbx_strand_id
1 'polypeptide(L)'
;DFVLRNTYPYVSNMIELIRALRQSKDIQKVFGISYVREKRIVSTPESSELDLGKISRPCYDFLQLDGYESFVDIEGEQYPYVPILGSKGCPYACIYCPYPIGFGRNWTYRSPKEIVDEMEYLHAVRNVKGFLLRDQSFTLNKRHAAKICDEIRRRKLDLAWFCEARADEVSRQLLEKMKKAGCKRIHYGVETGNPDILKIAKPGVNLETIRKAFRLTKEVGLWTQAHIILGWPDDNQKTMENTCKFLLDLNPDSINWNVLTPYPGTKMYQLAQSDSLIATRDWSNYTSHTIVMRTKHLDTIQLNAVIKNVIHELLKQELRKTLLHTVKRPKLFITETKNIINGIMSL
;
A
#
# COMPACT_ATOMS: atom_id res chain seq x y z
N ASP A 1 27.77 10.27 0.72
CA ASP A 1 28.28 11.05 -0.43
C ASP A 1 27.22 11.55 -1.38
N PHE A 2 26.28 10.70 -1.83
CA PHE A 2 25.25 11.07 -2.80
C PHE A 2 23.85 10.67 -2.35
N VAL A 3 22.85 11.45 -2.74
CA VAL A 3 21.42 11.13 -2.68
C VAL A 3 20.89 11.08 -4.10
N LEU A 4 20.23 9.98 -4.46
CA LEU A 4 19.50 9.87 -5.72
C LEU A 4 18.15 10.59 -5.56
N ARG A 5 17.86 11.54 -6.45
CA ARG A 5 16.59 12.25 -6.55
C ARG A 5 15.76 11.70 -7.71
N ASN A 6 14.60 12.30 -7.96
CA ASN A 6 13.54 11.84 -8.88
C ASN A 6 12.62 10.78 -8.25
N THR A 7 12.05 9.90 -9.05
CA THR A 7 11.07 8.89 -8.65
C THR A 7 11.70 7.49 -8.62
N TYR A 8 11.27 6.68 -7.65
CA TYR A 8 11.62 5.26 -7.57
C TYR A 8 11.32 4.56 -8.91
N PRO A 9 12.14 3.60 -9.40
CA PRO A 9 13.24 2.89 -8.72
C PRO A 9 14.65 3.48 -8.85
N TYR A 10 14.83 4.72 -9.31
CA TYR A 10 16.16 5.37 -9.40
C TYR A 10 17.23 4.61 -10.22
N VAL A 11 16.82 3.72 -11.14
CA VAL A 11 17.76 2.85 -11.85
C VAL A 11 18.66 3.65 -12.81
N SER A 12 18.11 4.62 -13.54
CA SER A 12 18.90 5.41 -14.51
C SER A 12 20.03 6.19 -13.85
N ASN A 13 19.68 7.01 -12.87
CA ASN A 13 20.63 7.89 -12.18
C ASN A 13 21.62 7.09 -11.33
N MET A 14 21.20 5.95 -10.75
CA MET A 14 22.14 5.04 -10.11
C MET A 14 23.18 4.49 -11.10
N ILE A 15 22.76 3.98 -12.26
CA ILE A 15 23.68 3.44 -13.27
C ILE A 15 24.61 4.53 -13.82
N GLU A 16 24.08 5.72 -14.12
CA GLU A 16 24.86 6.86 -14.60
C GLU A 16 25.89 7.33 -13.56
N LEU A 17 25.49 7.41 -12.29
CA LEU A 17 26.39 7.77 -11.19
C LEU A 17 27.53 6.75 -11.06
N ILE A 18 27.22 5.45 -11.05
CA ILE A 18 28.22 4.39 -10.97
C ILE A 18 29.19 4.48 -12.16
N ARG A 19 28.70 4.70 -13.37
CA ARG A 19 29.55 4.88 -14.56
C ARG A 19 30.43 6.11 -14.44
N ALA A 20 29.89 7.22 -13.95
CA ALA A 20 30.65 8.46 -13.78
C ALA A 20 31.80 8.28 -12.78
N LEU A 21 31.51 7.66 -11.63
CA LEU A 21 32.50 7.36 -10.59
C LEU A 21 33.59 6.39 -11.08
N ARG A 22 33.22 5.32 -11.79
CA ARG A 22 34.18 4.33 -12.31
C ARG A 22 35.09 4.87 -13.41
N GLN A 23 34.62 5.85 -14.18
CA GLN A 23 35.35 6.40 -15.32
C GLN A 23 36.03 7.73 -15.00
N SER A 24 36.07 8.14 -13.73
CA SER A 24 36.56 9.45 -13.28
C SER A 24 35.96 10.61 -14.10
N LYS A 25 34.68 10.47 -14.49
CA LYS A 25 33.95 11.49 -15.24
C LYS A 25 33.37 12.54 -14.30
N ASP A 26 33.05 13.69 -14.86
CA ASP A 26 32.40 14.79 -14.15
C ASP A 26 30.99 14.39 -13.67
N ILE A 27 30.87 14.20 -12.37
CA ILE A 27 29.61 13.88 -11.67
C ILE A 27 28.55 14.97 -11.83
N GLN A 28 28.91 16.20 -12.17
CA GLN A 28 27.95 17.29 -12.42
C GLN A 28 27.07 17.03 -13.63
N LYS A 29 27.47 16.12 -14.53
CA LYS A 29 26.70 15.70 -15.71
C LYS A 29 25.70 14.59 -15.41
N VAL A 30 25.72 14.00 -14.20
CA VAL A 30 24.76 12.98 -13.80
C VAL A 30 23.48 13.66 -13.34
N PHE A 31 22.36 13.37 -13.98
CA PHE A 31 21.07 13.96 -13.63
C PHE A 31 20.46 13.33 -12.37
N GLY A 32 19.70 14.12 -11.62
CA GLY A 32 18.91 13.64 -10.49
C GLY A 32 19.75 13.14 -9.31
N ILE A 33 20.85 13.83 -8.98
CA ILE A 33 21.64 13.55 -7.78
C ILE A 33 21.81 14.80 -6.91
N SER A 34 22.01 14.59 -5.62
CA SER A 34 22.50 15.61 -4.68
C SER A 34 23.71 15.11 -3.92
N TYR A 35 24.66 16.00 -3.65
CA TYR A 35 25.86 15.68 -2.88
C TYR A 35 26.40 16.91 -2.16
N VAL A 36 27.30 16.68 -1.20
CA VAL A 36 27.95 17.76 -0.45
C VAL A 36 29.27 18.12 -1.11
N ARG A 37 29.45 19.40 -1.47
CA ARG A 37 30.71 19.98 -1.93
C ARG A 37 30.98 21.25 -1.14
N GLU A 38 32.16 21.35 -0.52
CA GLU A 38 32.56 22.54 0.25
C GLU A 38 31.51 22.98 1.29
N LYS A 39 30.95 21.99 2.03
CA LYS A 39 29.87 22.17 3.02
C LYS A 39 28.54 22.71 2.46
N ARG A 40 28.34 22.71 1.14
CA ARG A 40 27.08 23.08 0.48
C ARG A 40 26.46 21.88 -0.21
N ILE A 41 25.13 21.83 -0.22
CA ILE A 41 24.38 20.86 -1.00
C ILE A 41 24.37 21.33 -2.45
N VAL A 42 24.90 20.50 -3.34
CA VAL A 42 24.85 20.70 -4.80
C VAL A 42 23.86 19.70 -5.37
N SER A 43 22.98 20.17 -6.24
CA SER A 43 21.91 19.40 -6.85
C SER A 43 21.97 19.57 -8.37
N THR A 44 22.09 18.47 -9.12
CA THR A 44 22.06 18.49 -10.59
C THR A 44 20.62 18.61 -11.12
N PRO A 45 20.38 18.97 -12.39
CA PRO A 45 19.03 18.98 -12.94
C PRO A 45 18.38 17.58 -12.85
N GLU A 46 17.04 17.54 -12.75
CA GLU A 46 16.29 16.27 -12.75
C GLU A 46 16.38 15.57 -14.11
N SER A 47 16.36 14.24 -14.12
CA SER A 47 16.30 13.44 -15.35
C SER A 47 14.86 13.24 -15.82
N SER A 48 14.69 12.96 -17.11
CA SER A 48 13.44 12.37 -17.60
C SER A 48 13.23 10.99 -16.98
N GLU A 49 11.98 10.71 -16.61
CA GLU A 49 11.59 9.41 -16.05
C GLU A 49 11.82 8.29 -17.09
N LEU A 50 12.50 7.22 -16.69
CA LEU A 50 12.66 6.04 -17.53
C LEU A 50 11.32 5.35 -17.73
N ASP A 51 11.13 4.83 -18.93
CA ASP A 51 10.08 3.86 -19.22
C ASP A 51 10.27 2.61 -18.34
N LEU A 52 9.26 2.30 -17.52
CA LEU A 52 9.28 1.18 -16.59
C LEU A 52 9.49 -0.16 -17.33
N GLY A 53 8.99 -0.30 -18.57
CA GLY A 53 9.20 -1.47 -19.41
C GLY A 53 10.67 -1.70 -19.80
N LYS A 54 11.49 -0.65 -19.82
CA LYS A 54 12.92 -0.73 -20.17
C LYS A 54 13.81 -1.10 -18.98
N ILE A 55 13.23 -1.22 -17.78
CA ILE A 55 13.96 -1.60 -16.58
C ILE A 55 13.99 -3.13 -16.50
N SER A 56 15.20 -3.70 -16.52
CA SER A 56 15.39 -5.14 -16.28
C SER A 56 14.80 -5.52 -14.92
N ARG A 57 14.22 -6.73 -14.86
CA ARG A 57 13.78 -7.34 -13.59
C ARG A 57 14.90 -7.29 -12.53
N PRO A 58 14.56 -7.25 -11.23
CA PRO A 58 15.53 -7.35 -10.15
C PRO A 58 16.44 -8.58 -10.32
N CYS A 59 17.69 -8.45 -9.88
CA CYS A 59 18.62 -9.57 -9.91
C CYS A 59 18.35 -10.51 -8.74
N TYR A 60 17.28 -11.29 -8.86
CA TYR A 60 16.79 -12.19 -7.82
C TYR A 60 17.85 -13.21 -7.36
N ASP A 61 18.82 -13.54 -8.21
CA ASP A 61 19.93 -14.46 -7.90
C ASP A 61 20.79 -13.97 -6.72
N PHE A 62 20.79 -12.68 -6.42
CA PHE A 62 21.46 -12.10 -5.26
C PHE A 62 20.52 -11.84 -4.07
N LEU A 63 19.23 -12.18 -4.18
CA LEU A 63 18.23 -11.96 -3.14
C LEU A 63 17.86 -13.26 -2.43
N GLN A 64 17.85 -13.22 -1.10
CA GLN A 64 17.21 -14.23 -0.26
C GLN A 64 15.70 -13.99 -0.26
N LEU A 65 14.91 -14.98 -0.69
CA LEU A 65 13.47 -14.86 -0.89
C LEU A 65 12.63 -15.61 0.17
N ASP A 66 13.29 -16.33 1.07
CA ASP A 66 12.71 -17.13 2.15
C ASP A 66 12.36 -16.33 3.42
N GLY A 67 12.80 -15.07 3.52
CA GLY A 67 12.48 -14.16 4.63
C GLY A 67 11.27 -13.24 4.41
N TYR A 68 10.55 -13.37 3.30
CA TYR A 68 9.38 -12.53 3.03
C TYR A 68 8.14 -12.98 3.81
N GLU A 69 7.24 -12.02 4.04
CA GLU A 69 5.97 -12.27 4.71
C GLU A 69 5.05 -13.22 3.93
N SER A 70 4.02 -13.70 4.61
CA SER A 70 2.94 -14.49 4.00
C SER A 70 1.61 -13.74 4.06
N PHE A 71 0.76 -13.94 3.05
CA PHE A 71 -0.65 -13.56 3.12
C PHE A 71 -1.53 -14.81 3.20
N VAL A 72 -2.77 -14.62 3.61
CA VAL A 72 -3.78 -15.68 3.79
C VAL A 72 -4.94 -15.43 2.84
N ASP A 73 -5.51 -16.50 2.29
CA ASP A 73 -6.72 -16.46 1.49
C ASP A 73 -8.00 -16.85 2.26
N ILE A 74 -9.14 -16.85 1.57
CA ILE A 74 -10.44 -17.16 2.19
C ILE A 74 -10.55 -18.59 2.77
N GLU A 75 -9.69 -19.51 2.38
CA GLU A 75 -9.67 -20.89 2.88
C GLU A 75 -8.72 -21.04 4.09
N GLY A 76 -7.92 -20.00 4.37
CA GLY A 76 -6.91 -20.03 5.43
C GLY A 76 -5.56 -20.55 4.95
N GLU A 77 -5.35 -20.69 3.63
CA GLU A 77 -4.06 -21.10 3.09
C GLU A 77 -3.08 -19.94 3.13
N GLN A 78 -1.84 -20.23 3.52
CA GLN A 78 -0.76 -19.26 3.65
C GLN A 78 0.17 -19.30 2.44
N TYR A 79 0.49 -18.11 1.93
CA TYR A 79 1.35 -17.94 0.76
C TYR A 79 2.48 -16.96 1.08
N PRO A 80 3.73 -17.43 1.26
CA PRO A 80 4.90 -16.56 1.23
C PRO A 80 4.93 -15.81 -0.10
N TYR A 81 5.11 -14.50 -0.06
CA TYR A 81 4.98 -13.67 -1.26
C TYR A 81 6.21 -12.82 -1.54
N VAL A 82 6.49 -12.62 -2.82
CA VAL A 82 7.51 -11.66 -3.28
C VAL A 82 6.80 -10.45 -3.90
N PRO A 83 7.17 -9.21 -3.54
CA PRO A 83 6.65 -8.03 -4.21
C PRO A 83 7.25 -7.89 -5.61
N ILE A 84 6.40 -7.61 -6.58
CA ILE A 84 6.79 -7.27 -7.95
C ILE A 84 6.11 -5.96 -8.35
N LEU A 85 6.81 -5.13 -9.11
CA LEU A 85 6.30 -3.83 -9.56
C LEU A 85 5.78 -3.97 -11.00
N GLY A 86 4.46 -3.91 -11.18
CA GLY A 86 3.82 -3.94 -12.50
C GLY A 86 3.67 -2.54 -13.07
N SER A 87 3.31 -1.58 -12.22
CA SER A 87 3.23 -0.17 -12.56
C SER A 87 3.69 0.73 -11.43
N LYS A 88 4.04 1.98 -11.78
CA LYS A 88 4.35 3.03 -10.81
C LYS A 88 3.66 4.33 -11.14
N GLY A 89 3.54 5.17 -10.11
CA GLY A 89 2.99 6.51 -10.22
C GLY A 89 1.49 6.53 -9.98
N CYS A 90 1.01 7.64 -9.42
CA CYS A 90 -0.37 7.77 -8.99
C CYS A 90 -0.88 9.21 -9.26
N PRO A 91 -1.86 9.38 -10.18
CA PRO A 91 -2.36 10.70 -10.57
C PRO A 91 -3.36 11.27 -9.56
N TYR A 92 -3.77 10.50 -8.56
CA TYR A 92 -4.73 10.96 -7.56
C TYR A 92 -4.15 12.07 -6.66
N ALA A 93 -5.05 12.82 -6.03
CA ALA A 93 -4.73 14.00 -5.24
C ALA A 93 -4.97 13.80 -3.74
N CYS A 94 -4.90 12.55 -3.27
CA CYS A 94 -5.05 12.22 -1.85
C CYS A 94 -4.04 13.02 -1.01
N ILE A 95 -4.52 13.84 -0.08
CA ILE A 95 -3.69 14.89 0.54
C ILE A 95 -2.60 14.34 1.47
N TYR A 96 -2.81 13.14 2.00
CA TYR A 96 -1.97 12.45 3.00
C TYR A 96 -0.90 11.56 2.36
N CYS A 97 -1.05 11.26 1.07
CA CYS A 97 -0.36 10.14 0.46
C CYS A 97 1.04 10.54 -0.02
N PRO A 98 2.11 9.87 0.44
CA PRO A 98 3.47 10.15 -0.01
C PRO A 98 3.79 9.46 -1.35
N TYR A 99 2.97 8.52 -1.83
CA TYR A 99 3.25 7.78 -3.07
C TYR A 99 3.50 8.68 -4.28
N PRO A 100 2.70 9.73 -4.56
CA PRO A 100 2.98 10.62 -5.69
C PRO A 100 4.31 11.39 -5.58
N ILE A 101 4.86 11.54 -4.36
CA ILE A 101 6.18 12.16 -4.13
C ILE A 101 7.28 11.16 -4.49
N GLY A 102 7.17 9.91 -4.02
CA GLY A 102 8.19 8.88 -4.23
C GLY A 102 8.16 8.21 -5.60
N PHE A 103 6.97 7.96 -6.15
CA PHE A 103 6.76 7.20 -7.39
C PHE A 103 6.29 8.08 -8.56
N GLY A 104 6.09 9.38 -8.34
CA GLY A 104 5.61 10.31 -9.35
C GLY A 104 4.10 10.31 -9.52
N ARG A 105 3.61 11.30 -10.29
CA ARG A 105 2.19 11.43 -10.63
C ARG A 105 1.83 10.73 -11.95
N ASN A 106 2.80 10.58 -12.83
CA ASN A 106 2.62 9.96 -14.13
C ASN A 106 2.57 8.46 -13.97
N TRP A 107 1.45 7.86 -14.36
CA TRP A 107 1.32 6.42 -14.33
C TRP A 107 2.08 5.79 -15.49
N THR A 108 3.08 4.98 -15.17
CA THR A 108 3.88 4.20 -16.13
C THR A 108 3.82 2.73 -15.74
N TYR A 109 3.84 1.83 -16.72
CA TYR A 109 3.55 0.42 -16.49
C TYR A 109 4.36 -0.46 -17.44
N ARG A 110 4.67 -1.67 -16.98
CA ARG A 110 5.25 -2.73 -17.81
C ARG A 110 4.15 -3.41 -18.60
N SER A 111 4.49 -4.04 -19.71
CA SER A 111 3.53 -4.83 -20.46
C SER A 111 3.04 -6.03 -19.63
N PRO A 112 1.81 -6.52 -19.85
CA PRO A 112 1.32 -7.72 -19.17
C PRO A 112 2.25 -8.93 -19.35
N LYS A 113 2.88 -9.04 -20.52
CA LYS A 113 3.84 -10.12 -20.81
C LYS A 113 5.05 -10.04 -19.88
N GLU A 114 5.67 -8.87 -19.74
CA GLU A 114 6.88 -8.70 -18.91
C GLU A 114 6.60 -8.98 -17.43
N ILE A 115 5.43 -8.59 -16.93
CA ILE A 115 5.01 -8.86 -15.55
C ILE A 115 4.85 -10.37 -15.35
N VAL A 116 4.14 -11.04 -16.25
CA VAL A 116 3.87 -12.48 -16.14
C VAL A 116 5.13 -13.32 -16.42
N ASP A 117 6.05 -12.88 -17.28
CA ASP A 117 7.36 -13.51 -17.48
C ASP A 117 8.17 -13.54 -16.17
N GLU A 118 8.13 -12.46 -15.39
CA GLU A 118 8.80 -12.38 -14.10
C GLU A 118 8.14 -13.27 -13.05
N MET A 119 6.80 -13.28 -12.99
CA MET A 119 6.05 -14.18 -12.11
C MET A 119 6.33 -15.65 -12.43
N GLU A 120 6.32 -16.01 -13.72
CA GLU A 120 6.58 -17.37 -14.20
C GLU A 120 8.02 -17.81 -13.86
N TYR A 121 9.01 -16.96 -14.07
CA TYR A 121 10.39 -17.26 -13.66
C TYR A 121 10.51 -17.48 -12.15
N LEU A 122 9.94 -16.58 -11.34
CA LEU A 122 10.00 -16.69 -9.88
C LEU A 122 9.30 -17.96 -9.40
N HIS A 123 8.19 -18.32 -10.05
CA HIS A 123 7.50 -19.56 -9.77
C HIS A 123 8.33 -20.80 -10.15
N ALA A 124 8.78 -20.89 -11.40
CA ALA A 124 9.43 -22.08 -11.93
C ALA A 124 10.87 -22.27 -11.42
N VAL A 125 11.62 -21.18 -11.25
CA VAL A 125 13.06 -21.22 -10.92
C VAL A 125 13.31 -20.97 -9.45
N ARG A 126 12.46 -20.17 -8.79
CA ARG A 126 12.66 -19.75 -7.39
C ARG A 126 11.60 -20.30 -6.43
N ASN A 127 10.70 -21.17 -6.91
CA ASN A 127 9.63 -21.81 -6.14
C ASN A 127 8.73 -20.81 -5.39
N VAL A 128 8.57 -19.60 -5.93
CA VAL A 128 7.68 -18.58 -5.37
C VAL A 128 6.23 -18.93 -5.71
N LYS A 129 5.36 -18.93 -4.70
CA LYS A 129 3.94 -19.27 -4.85
C LYS A 129 3.02 -18.06 -4.70
N GLY A 130 3.45 -17.06 -3.94
CA GLY A 130 2.71 -15.82 -3.66
C GLY A 130 3.34 -14.60 -4.32
N PHE A 131 2.51 -13.65 -4.75
CA PHE A 131 2.98 -12.36 -5.27
C PHE A 131 2.18 -11.18 -4.70
N LEU A 132 2.88 -10.10 -4.38
CA LEU A 132 2.27 -8.79 -4.19
C LEU A 132 2.53 -7.94 -5.44
N LEU A 133 1.46 -7.64 -6.20
CA LEU A 133 1.54 -6.65 -7.27
C LEU A 133 1.58 -5.26 -6.63
N ARG A 134 2.79 -4.73 -6.43
CA ARG A 134 3.09 -3.54 -5.61
C ARG A 134 2.86 -2.22 -6.33
N ASP A 135 1.80 -2.20 -7.14
CA ASP A 135 1.33 -1.02 -7.84
C ASP A 135 0.63 -0.09 -6.84
N GLN A 136 0.80 1.23 -6.97
CA GLN A 136 0.09 2.19 -6.09
C GLN A 136 -1.44 2.04 -6.16
N SER A 137 -1.95 1.62 -7.31
CA SER A 137 -3.29 1.07 -7.47
C SER A 137 -3.31 0.18 -8.70
N PHE A 138 -3.36 -1.13 -8.50
CA PHE A 138 -3.30 -2.12 -9.59
C PHE A 138 -4.44 -1.94 -10.60
N THR A 139 -5.61 -1.53 -10.12
CA THR A 139 -6.83 -1.40 -10.92
C THR A 139 -7.00 -0.03 -11.58
N LEU A 140 -6.02 0.86 -11.45
CA LEU A 140 -6.05 2.21 -12.02
C LEU A 140 -6.40 2.18 -13.51
N ASN A 141 -5.80 1.24 -14.24
CA ASN A 141 -6.18 0.91 -15.60
C ASN A 141 -6.80 -0.49 -15.67
N LYS A 142 -8.14 -0.54 -15.62
CA LYS A 142 -8.92 -1.79 -15.64
C LYS A 142 -8.60 -2.68 -16.84
N ARG A 143 -8.33 -2.09 -18.02
CA ARG A 143 -7.98 -2.85 -19.23
C ARG A 143 -6.61 -3.50 -19.09
N HIS A 144 -5.65 -2.78 -18.53
CA HIS A 144 -4.31 -3.29 -18.28
C HIS A 144 -4.33 -4.43 -17.25
N ALA A 145 -4.97 -4.22 -16.09
CA ALA A 145 -5.17 -5.25 -15.07
C ALA A 145 -5.84 -6.51 -15.63
N ALA A 146 -6.88 -6.33 -16.46
CA ALA A 146 -7.56 -7.43 -17.13
C ALA A 146 -6.63 -8.20 -18.10
N LYS A 147 -5.73 -7.52 -18.82
CA LYS A 147 -4.76 -8.17 -19.71
C LYS A 147 -3.70 -8.96 -18.96
N ILE A 148 -3.28 -8.50 -17.77
CA ILE A 148 -2.39 -9.29 -16.88
C ILE A 148 -3.10 -10.59 -16.49
N CYS A 149 -4.37 -10.49 -16.06
CA CYS A 149 -5.16 -11.66 -15.71
C CYS A 149 -5.34 -12.63 -16.89
N ASP A 150 -5.57 -12.12 -18.11
CA ASP A 150 -5.64 -12.95 -19.32
C ASP A 150 -4.31 -13.67 -19.57
N GLU A 151 -3.19 -12.97 -19.42
CA GLU A 151 -1.87 -13.52 -19.70
C GLU A 151 -1.49 -14.65 -18.71
N ILE A 152 -1.78 -14.48 -17.41
CA ILE A 152 -1.63 -15.54 -16.41
C ILE A 152 -2.46 -16.78 -16.80
N ARG A 153 -3.74 -16.57 -17.16
CA ARG A 153 -4.65 -17.67 -17.53
C ARG A 153 -4.26 -18.35 -18.84
N ARG A 154 -3.81 -17.58 -19.83
CA ARG A 154 -3.34 -18.09 -21.13
C ARG A 154 -2.17 -19.06 -20.94
N ARG A 155 -1.27 -18.77 -20.01
CA ARG A 155 -0.13 -19.62 -19.63
C ARG A 155 -0.48 -20.73 -18.64
N LYS A 156 -1.71 -20.74 -18.11
CA LYS A 156 -2.19 -21.71 -17.10
C LYS A 156 -1.30 -21.74 -15.84
N LEU A 157 -0.80 -20.59 -15.42
CA LEU A 157 0.04 -20.51 -14.22
C LEU A 157 -0.82 -20.63 -12.95
N ASP A 158 -0.42 -21.51 -12.05
CA ASP A 158 -1.05 -21.69 -10.73
C ASP A 158 -0.34 -20.81 -9.70
N LEU A 159 -0.74 -19.54 -9.66
CA LEU A 159 -0.13 -18.52 -8.80
C LEU A 159 -1.16 -17.97 -7.82
N ALA A 160 -0.72 -17.63 -6.62
CA ALA A 160 -1.51 -16.85 -5.67
C ALA A 160 -0.99 -15.41 -5.66
N TRP A 161 -1.87 -14.42 -5.75
CA TRP A 161 -1.45 -13.03 -5.66
C TRP A 161 -2.49 -12.13 -5.02
N PHE A 162 -2.02 -10.98 -4.56
CA PHE A 162 -2.85 -9.91 -4.04
C PHE A 162 -2.34 -8.55 -4.51
N CYS A 163 -3.21 -7.54 -4.39
CA CYS A 163 -2.91 -6.19 -4.84
C CYS A 163 -3.59 -5.15 -3.96
N GLU A 164 -3.13 -3.91 -4.11
CA GLU A 164 -3.82 -2.72 -3.62
C GLU A 164 -4.65 -2.09 -4.73
N ALA A 165 -5.85 -1.64 -4.38
CA ALA A 165 -6.78 -1.03 -5.30
C ALA A 165 -7.53 0.13 -4.62
N ARG A 166 -8.02 1.06 -5.43
CA ARG A 166 -9.03 2.02 -4.96
C ARG A 166 -10.42 1.45 -5.15
N ALA A 167 -11.31 1.76 -4.21
CA ALA A 167 -12.68 1.23 -4.21
C ALA A 167 -13.51 1.67 -5.42
N ASP A 168 -13.22 2.83 -6.02
CA ASP A 168 -13.89 3.36 -7.22
C ASP A 168 -13.41 2.70 -8.54
N GLU A 169 -12.36 1.88 -8.49
CA GLU A 169 -11.74 1.31 -9.69
C GLU A 169 -12.20 -0.10 -10.02
N VAL A 170 -12.96 -0.76 -9.14
CA VAL A 170 -13.34 -2.17 -9.34
C VAL A 170 -14.73 -2.32 -9.97
N SER A 171 -14.94 -3.44 -10.65
CA SER A 171 -16.22 -3.90 -11.16
C SER A 171 -16.33 -5.40 -10.97
N ARG A 172 -17.56 -5.93 -10.91
CA ARG A 172 -17.80 -7.38 -10.79
C ARG A 172 -17.03 -8.18 -11.85
N GLN A 173 -17.11 -7.76 -13.11
CA GLN A 173 -16.42 -8.42 -14.22
C GLN A 173 -14.89 -8.46 -14.03
N LEU A 174 -14.29 -7.34 -13.58
CA LEU A 174 -12.85 -7.29 -13.34
C LEU A 174 -12.47 -8.20 -12.15
N LEU A 175 -13.23 -8.15 -11.06
CA LEU A 175 -12.99 -8.97 -9.87
C LEU A 175 -13.09 -10.47 -10.17
N GLU A 176 -14.10 -10.90 -10.93
CA GLU A 176 -14.24 -12.29 -11.36
C GLU A 176 -13.06 -12.75 -12.21
N LYS A 177 -12.55 -11.85 -13.06
CA LYS A 177 -11.38 -12.11 -13.89
C LYS A 177 -10.10 -12.22 -13.06
N MET A 178 -9.93 -11.34 -12.08
CA MET A 178 -8.82 -11.38 -11.12
C MET A 178 -8.84 -12.69 -10.32
N LYS A 179 -10.02 -13.07 -9.78
CA LYS A 179 -10.19 -14.34 -9.04
C LYS A 179 -9.79 -15.55 -9.89
N LYS A 180 -10.28 -15.62 -11.14
CA LYS A 180 -9.94 -16.71 -12.09
C LYS A 180 -8.46 -16.74 -12.49
N ALA A 181 -7.73 -15.64 -12.30
CA ALA A 181 -6.30 -15.52 -12.58
C ALA A 181 -5.43 -15.69 -11.33
N GLY A 182 -5.97 -16.19 -10.21
CA GLY A 182 -5.19 -16.47 -9.00
C GLY A 182 -5.17 -15.33 -7.97
N CYS A 183 -5.93 -14.25 -8.18
CA CYS A 183 -6.10 -13.25 -7.13
C CYS A 183 -6.80 -13.88 -5.92
N LYS A 184 -6.21 -13.70 -4.75
CA LYS A 184 -6.73 -14.21 -3.48
C LYS A 184 -7.28 -13.10 -2.61
N ARG A 185 -6.70 -11.91 -2.70
CA ARG A 185 -6.91 -10.81 -1.76
C ARG A 185 -6.78 -9.45 -2.42
N ILE A 186 -7.59 -8.50 -1.96
CA ILE A 186 -7.49 -7.09 -2.36
C ILE A 186 -7.48 -6.21 -1.12
N HIS A 187 -6.53 -5.28 -1.10
CA HIS A 187 -6.43 -4.25 -0.07
C HIS A 187 -7.07 -2.98 -0.60
N TYR A 188 -8.07 -2.46 0.11
CA TYR A 188 -8.73 -1.21 -0.24
C TYR A 188 -8.39 -0.12 0.78
N GLY A 189 -7.92 1.02 0.27
CA GLY A 189 -7.84 2.25 1.06
C GLY A 189 -9.24 2.78 1.38
N VAL A 190 -9.71 2.56 2.60
CA VAL A 190 -10.96 3.10 3.15
C VAL A 190 -10.73 4.47 3.78
N GLU A 191 -9.58 4.62 4.43
CA GLU A 191 -9.10 5.82 5.14
C GLU A 191 -9.92 6.20 6.37
N THR A 192 -11.22 6.47 6.22
CA THR A 192 -12.11 6.90 7.31
C THR A 192 -13.57 6.57 6.99
N GLY A 193 -14.38 6.36 8.02
CA GLY A 193 -15.84 6.22 7.89
C GLY A 193 -16.60 7.54 8.06
N ASN A 194 -15.89 8.67 8.24
CA ASN A 194 -16.50 9.99 8.26
C ASN A 194 -16.54 10.59 6.83
N PRO A 195 -17.72 10.95 6.31
CA PRO A 195 -17.84 11.42 4.92
C PRO A 195 -17.18 12.78 4.67
N ASP A 196 -17.18 13.68 5.65
CA ASP A 196 -16.60 15.03 5.50
C ASP A 196 -15.07 14.96 5.46
N ILE A 197 -14.48 14.15 6.35
CA ILE A 197 -13.04 13.88 6.34
C ILE A 197 -12.65 13.15 5.04
N LEU A 198 -13.42 12.13 4.63
CA LEU A 198 -13.15 11.36 3.41
C LEU A 198 -13.11 12.25 2.16
N LYS A 199 -14.06 13.19 2.05
CA LYS A 199 -14.17 14.11 0.91
C LYS A 199 -12.89 14.93 0.71
N ILE A 200 -12.24 15.33 1.81
CA ILE A 200 -11.00 16.10 1.80
C ILE A 200 -9.80 15.17 1.62
N ALA A 201 -9.77 14.06 2.36
CA ALA A 201 -8.68 13.10 2.37
C ALA A 201 -8.45 12.46 1.00
N LYS A 202 -9.54 12.00 0.36
CA LYS A 202 -9.53 11.17 -0.85
C LYS A 202 -10.62 11.61 -1.83
N PRO A 203 -10.41 12.73 -2.55
CA PRO A 203 -11.39 13.25 -3.50
C PRO A 203 -11.82 12.20 -4.54
N GLY A 204 -13.10 12.20 -4.88
CA GLY A 204 -13.70 11.28 -5.87
C GLY A 204 -14.22 9.95 -5.29
N VAL A 205 -13.95 9.64 -4.02
CA VAL A 205 -14.47 8.46 -3.34
C VAL A 205 -15.47 8.86 -2.26
N ASN A 206 -16.53 8.08 -2.10
CA ASN A 206 -17.49 8.21 -1.01
C ASN A 206 -17.74 6.85 -0.34
N LEU A 207 -18.42 6.86 0.81
CA LEU A 207 -18.68 5.67 1.60
C LEU A 207 -19.48 4.61 0.85
N GLU A 208 -20.43 5.00 -0.01
CA GLU A 208 -21.25 4.05 -0.78
C GLU A 208 -20.42 3.32 -1.85
N THR A 209 -19.51 4.03 -2.53
CA THR A 209 -18.56 3.42 -3.46
C THR A 209 -17.70 2.37 -2.74
N ILE A 210 -17.27 2.67 -1.51
CA ILE A 210 -16.52 1.72 -0.68
C ILE A 210 -17.39 0.51 -0.32
N ARG A 211 -18.63 0.71 0.18
CA ARG A 211 -19.56 -0.39 0.47
C ARG A 211 -19.76 -1.31 -0.74
N LYS A 212 -19.98 -0.72 -1.92
CA LYS A 212 -20.15 -1.46 -3.17
C LYS A 212 -18.92 -2.28 -3.52
N ALA A 213 -17.71 -1.72 -3.41
CA ALA A 213 -16.47 -2.43 -3.71
C ALA A 213 -16.26 -3.65 -2.79
N PHE A 214 -16.43 -3.48 -1.48
CA PHE A 214 -16.33 -4.58 -0.51
C PHE A 214 -17.38 -5.66 -0.76
N ARG A 215 -18.65 -5.27 -0.99
CA ARG A 215 -19.73 -6.21 -1.32
C ARG A 215 -19.40 -7.05 -2.55
N LEU A 216 -19.06 -6.40 -3.67
CA LEU A 216 -18.75 -7.09 -4.92
C LEU A 216 -17.55 -8.03 -4.77
N THR A 217 -16.51 -7.61 -4.04
CA THR A 217 -15.30 -8.41 -3.83
C THR A 217 -15.59 -9.69 -3.05
N LYS A 218 -16.41 -9.59 -2.00
CA LYS A 218 -16.85 -10.75 -1.21
C LYS A 218 -17.77 -11.68 -1.98
N GLU A 219 -18.73 -11.13 -2.74
CA GLU A 219 -19.64 -11.93 -3.57
C GLU A 219 -18.90 -12.76 -4.62
N VAL A 220 -17.70 -12.32 -5.06
CA VAL A 220 -16.81 -13.05 -5.96
C VAL A 220 -15.92 -14.06 -5.22
N GLY A 221 -15.89 -14.03 -3.89
CA GLY A 221 -15.07 -14.91 -3.05
C GLY A 221 -13.60 -14.51 -3.00
N LEU A 222 -13.32 -13.20 -2.95
CA LEU A 222 -11.98 -12.64 -2.71
C LEU A 222 -11.88 -12.13 -1.28
N TRP A 223 -10.71 -12.30 -0.66
CA TRP A 223 -10.40 -11.73 0.65
C TRP A 223 -10.32 -10.21 0.57
N THR A 224 -10.95 -9.52 1.52
CA THR A 224 -10.96 -8.06 1.60
C THR A 224 -10.18 -7.59 2.82
N GLN A 225 -9.22 -6.68 2.60
CA GLN A 225 -8.59 -5.94 3.68
C GLN A 225 -8.95 -4.45 3.60
N ALA A 226 -9.38 -3.88 4.73
CA ALA A 226 -9.62 -2.45 4.85
C ALA A 226 -8.38 -1.75 5.41
N HIS A 227 -7.84 -0.78 4.68
CA HIS A 227 -6.80 0.11 5.19
C HIS A 227 -7.45 1.39 5.69
N ILE A 228 -7.22 1.74 6.96
CA ILE A 228 -7.76 2.94 7.60
C ILE A 228 -6.64 3.80 8.17
N ILE A 229 -6.97 5.07 8.37
CA ILE A 229 -6.13 6.09 8.97
C ILE A 229 -6.96 6.79 10.05
N LEU A 230 -6.47 6.79 11.28
CA LEU A 230 -7.08 7.47 12.43
C LEU A 230 -6.27 8.70 12.82
N GLY A 231 -6.92 9.71 13.40
CA GLY A 231 -6.24 10.92 13.86
C GLY A 231 -6.15 12.01 12.81
N TRP A 232 -7.17 12.14 11.96
CA TRP A 232 -7.30 13.27 11.04
C TRP A 232 -7.39 14.61 11.79
N PRO A 233 -7.05 15.76 11.17
CA PRO A 233 -7.13 17.06 11.83
C PRO A 233 -8.48 17.34 12.49
N ASP A 234 -9.57 16.97 11.82
CA ASP A 234 -10.94 17.17 12.30
C ASP A 234 -11.50 15.93 13.00
N ASP A 235 -10.66 14.93 13.31
CA ASP A 235 -11.11 13.78 14.11
C ASP A 235 -11.34 14.19 15.57
N ASN A 236 -12.43 13.67 16.11
CA ASN A 236 -12.74 13.60 17.53
C ASN A 236 -13.23 12.18 17.87
N GLN A 237 -13.64 11.95 19.11
CA GLN A 237 -14.13 10.64 19.53
C GLN A 237 -15.29 10.13 18.64
N LYS A 238 -16.29 10.97 18.36
CA LYS A 238 -17.47 10.58 17.58
C LYS A 238 -17.13 10.25 16.13
N THR A 239 -16.20 10.97 15.49
CA THR A 239 -15.81 10.70 14.10
C THR A 239 -15.04 9.39 13.99
N MET A 240 -14.15 9.09 14.94
CA MET A 240 -13.43 7.81 14.98
C MET A 240 -14.37 6.64 15.33
N GLU A 241 -15.36 6.85 16.20
CA GLU A 241 -16.45 5.87 16.43
C GLU A 241 -17.27 5.62 15.17
N ASN A 242 -17.55 6.65 14.34
CA ASN A 242 -18.20 6.46 13.04
C ASN A 242 -17.34 5.64 12.09
N THR A 243 -16.02 5.83 12.09
CA THR A 243 -15.07 4.97 11.35
C THR A 243 -15.16 3.52 11.81
N CYS A 244 -15.17 3.27 13.12
CA CYS A 244 -15.38 1.94 13.67
C CYS A 244 -16.70 1.33 13.17
N LYS A 245 -17.83 2.01 13.36
CA LYS A 245 -19.16 1.55 12.89
C LYS A 245 -19.19 1.26 11.39
N PHE A 246 -18.56 2.11 10.59
CA PHE A 246 -18.47 1.91 9.15
C PHE A 246 -17.72 0.63 8.79
N LEU A 247 -16.60 0.34 9.46
CA LEU A 247 -15.86 -0.91 9.28
C LEU A 247 -16.64 -2.14 9.74
N LEU A 248 -17.39 -2.02 10.84
CA LEU A 248 -18.25 -3.11 11.30
C LEU A 248 -19.28 -3.48 10.21
N ASP A 249 -19.87 -2.47 9.56
CA ASP A 249 -20.83 -2.66 8.46
C ASP A 249 -20.16 -3.18 7.18
N LEU A 250 -18.99 -2.63 6.80
CA LEU A 250 -18.21 -3.15 5.68
C LEU A 250 -17.80 -4.60 5.90
N ASN A 251 -17.67 -5.03 7.17
CA ASN A 251 -17.36 -6.38 7.61
C ASN A 251 -16.12 -6.97 6.92
N PRO A 252 -14.99 -6.26 6.76
CA PRO A 252 -13.83 -6.78 6.03
C PRO A 252 -13.28 -8.05 6.68
N ASP A 253 -12.55 -8.85 5.91
CA ASP A 253 -11.92 -10.08 6.41
C ASP A 253 -10.69 -9.77 7.27
N SER A 254 -10.06 -8.60 7.07
CA SER A 254 -8.99 -8.09 7.92
C SER A 254 -8.90 -6.57 7.88
N ILE A 255 -8.31 -5.95 8.89
CA ILE A 255 -8.11 -4.50 8.97
C ILE A 255 -6.61 -4.18 9.10
N ASN A 256 -6.12 -3.25 8.29
CA ASN A 256 -4.85 -2.55 8.50
C ASN A 256 -5.19 -1.15 9.03
N TRP A 257 -4.81 -0.85 10.26
CA TRP A 257 -5.00 0.47 10.84
C TRP A 257 -3.68 1.22 10.93
N ASN A 258 -3.75 2.51 10.62
CA ASN A 258 -2.64 3.44 10.67
C ASN A 258 -3.05 4.68 11.47
N VAL A 259 -2.07 5.38 12.01
CA VAL A 259 -2.22 6.72 12.56
C VAL A 259 -1.76 7.73 11.52
N LEU A 260 -2.52 8.80 11.35
CA LEU A 260 -2.19 9.84 10.37
C LEU A 260 -0.78 10.39 10.64
N THR A 261 0.11 10.17 9.67
CA THR A 261 1.46 10.71 9.68
C THR A 261 1.58 11.78 8.59
N PRO A 262 1.80 13.05 8.94
CA PRO A 262 1.93 14.13 7.97
C PRO A 262 3.32 14.07 7.33
N TYR A 263 3.50 13.28 6.27
CA TYR A 263 4.81 13.16 5.61
C TYR A 263 5.26 14.48 4.95
N PRO A 264 6.50 14.94 5.16
CA PRO A 264 7.03 16.13 4.51
C PRO A 264 6.85 16.11 2.99
N GLY A 265 6.42 17.23 2.42
CA GLY A 265 6.11 17.38 1.00
C GLY A 265 4.66 17.06 0.62
N THR A 266 3.87 16.46 1.51
CA THR A 266 2.43 16.24 1.28
C THR A 266 1.61 17.50 1.60
N LYS A 267 0.41 17.60 1.02
CA LYS A 267 -0.56 18.65 1.38
C LYS A 267 -1.00 18.54 2.83
N MET A 268 -1.12 17.32 3.35
CA MET A 268 -1.44 17.06 4.75
C MET A 268 -0.37 17.63 5.67
N TYR A 269 0.92 17.50 5.35
CA TYR A 269 1.97 18.12 6.16
C TYR A 269 1.91 19.65 6.15
N GLN A 270 1.61 20.27 5.01
CA GLN A 270 1.42 21.72 4.94
C GLN A 270 0.26 22.18 5.83
N LEU A 271 -0.87 21.47 5.80
CA LEU A 271 -2.04 21.74 6.65
C LEU A 271 -1.72 21.53 8.14
N ALA A 272 -1.10 20.40 8.49
CA ALA A 272 -0.71 20.14 9.88
C ALA A 272 0.27 21.18 10.41
N GLN A 273 1.13 21.73 9.56
CA GLN A 273 2.04 22.81 9.92
C GLN A 273 1.31 24.15 10.09
N SER A 274 0.43 24.54 9.16
CA SER A 274 -0.33 25.79 9.26
C SER A 274 -1.20 25.83 10.51
N ASP A 275 -1.79 24.69 10.85
CA ASP A 275 -2.71 24.56 11.97
C ASP A 275 -1.98 24.23 13.29
N SER A 276 -0.64 24.22 13.28
CA SER A 276 0.22 23.92 14.45
C SER A 276 -0.13 22.59 15.14
N LEU A 277 -0.40 21.55 14.34
CA LEU A 277 -0.81 20.22 14.80
C LEU A 277 0.36 19.24 15.00
N ILE A 278 1.52 19.50 14.38
CA ILE A 278 2.70 18.62 14.47
C ILE A 278 3.24 18.62 15.91
N ALA A 279 3.25 17.45 16.55
CA ALA A 279 3.71 17.28 17.93
C ALA A 279 5.23 17.02 18.01
N THR A 280 5.82 16.41 16.98
CA THR A 280 7.27 16.16 16.92
C THR A 280 7.79 16.23 15.48
N ARG A 281 9.05 16.64 15.33
CA ARG A 281 9.82 16.62 14.07
C ARG A 281 10.97 15.62 14.10
N ASP A 282 10.97 14.73 15.09
CA ASP A 282 11.83 13.56 15.05
C ASP A 282 11.29 12.57 14.00
N TRP A 283 11.93 12.58 12.84
CA TRP A 283 11.52 11.78 11.68
C TRP A 283 11.58 10.27 11.91
N SER A 284 12.33 9.81 12.93
CA SER A 284 12.35 8.39 13.29
C SER A 284 10.98 7.89 13.79
N ASN A 285 10.13 8.79 14.27
CA ASN A 285 8.77 8.47 14.72
C ASN A 285 7.72 8.47 13.59
N TYR A 286 8.06 8.81 12.34
CA TYR A 286 7.09 8.94 11.24
C TYR A 286 6.75 7.57 10.60
N THR A 287 6.29 6.64 11.43
CA THR A 287 6.16 5.20 11.12
C THR A 287 4.78 4.78 10.61
N SER A 288 3.80 5.70 10.55
CA SER A 288 2.36 5.40 10.39
C SER A 288 1.71 4.66 11.56
N HIS A 289 2.44 4.37 12.65
CA HIS A 289 1.88 3.76 13.87
C HIS A 289 2.14 4.60 15.13
N THR A 290 3.11 5.51 15.09
CA THR A 290 3.37 6.45 16.19
C THR A 290 2.59 7.75 15.99
N ILE A 291 1.97 8.24 17.06
CA ILE A 291 1.29 9.54 17.05
C ILE A 291 2.34 10.66 17.03
N VAL A 292 2.43 11.35 15.90
CA VAL A 292 3.37 12.49 15.68
C VAL A 292 2.67 13.83 15.51
N MET A 293 1.34 13.84 15.52
CA MET A 293 0.52 15.05 15.48
C MET A 293 -0.75 14.89 16.35
N ARG A 294 -1.26 16.02 16.85
CA ARG A 294 -2.57 16.10 17.52
C ARG A 294 -3.68 16.39 16.51
N THR A 295 -4.94 16.24 16.91
CA THR A 295 -6.06 16.77 16.12
C THR A 295 -6.40 18.19 16.58
N LYS A 296 -7.37 18.84 15.94
CA LYS A 296 -7.91 20.13 16.41
C LYS A 296 -8.74 19.98 17.69
N HIS A 297 -9.16 18.76 18.02
CA HIS A 297 -10.08 18.47 19.12
C HIS A 297 -9.45 17.67 20.27
N LEU A 298 -8.36 16.94 19.99
CA LEU A 298 -7.73 16.02 20.93
C LEU A 298 -6.22 16.27 20.94
N ASP A 299 -5.64 16.40 22.14
CA ASP A 299 -4.18 16.32 22.30
C ASP A 299 -3.68 14.88 22.02
N THR A 300 -2.37 14.66 22.05
CA THR A 300 -1.77 13.36 21.72
C THR A 300 -2.13 12.26 22.72
N ILE A 301 -2.35 12.60 24.00
CA ILE A 301 -2.71 11.65 25.06
C ILE A 301 -4.16 11.21 24.88
N GLN A 302 -5.06 12.17 24.69
CA GLN A 302 -6.48 11.93 24.42
C GLN A 302 -6.67 11.15 23.11
N LEU A 303 -5.96 11.54 22.05
CA LEU A 303 -5.99 10.85 20.77
C LEU A 303 -5.57 9.39 20.90
N ASN A 304 -4.48 9.11 21.63
CA ASN A 304 -4.03 7.74 21.89
C ASN A 304 -5.09 6.91 22.60
N ALA A 305 -5.73 7.46 23.65
CA ALA A 305 -6.79 6.77 24.37
C ALA A 305 -7.98 6.42 23.47
N VAL A 306 -8.40 7.36 22.62
CA VAL A 306 -9.51 7.13 21.68
C VAL A 306 -9.15 6.09 20.61
N ILE A 307 -7.94 6.16 20.04
CA ILE A 307 -7.45 5.18 19.05
C ILE A 307 -7.42 3.79 19.67
N LYS A 308 -6.88 3.64 20.89
CA LYS A 308 -6.86 2.35 21.61
C LYS A 308 -8.27 1.78 21.79
N ASN A 309 -9.24 2.60 22.17
CA ASN A 309 -10.63 2.17 22.30
C ASN A 309 -11.23 1.69 20.96
N VAL A 310 -10.98 2.42 19.87
CA VAL A 310 -11.45 2.02 18.53
C VAL A 310 -10.82 0.69 18.11
N ILE A 311 -9.51 0.54 18.27
CA ILE A 311 -8.80 -0.69 17.91
C ILE A 311 -9.31 -1.86 18.75
N HIS A 312 -9.52 -1.67 20.05
CA HIS A 312 -10.06 -2.70 20.94
C HIS A 312 -11.42 -3.22 20.47
N GLU A 313 -12.33 -2.32 20.07
CA GLU A 313 -13.63 -2.71 19.54
C GLU A 313 -13.54 -3.45 18.20
N LEU A 314 -12.62 -3.04 17.33
CA LEU A 314 -12.36 -3.74 16.06
C LEU A 314 -11.78 -5.15 16.30
N LEU A 315 -10.82 -5.30 17.21
CA LEU A 315 -10.22 -6.60 17.57
C LEU A 315 -11.25 -7.54 18.21
N LYS A 316 -12.14 -7.04 19.06
CA LYS A 316 -13.27 -7.83 19.58
C LYS A 316 -14.14 -8.35 18.45
N GLN A 317 -14.40 -7.54 17.42
CA GLN A 317 -15.19 -7.97 16.27
C GLN A 317 -14.44 -9.04 15.46
N GLU A 318 -13.16 -8.84 15.17
CA GLU A 318 -12.34 -9.85 14.48
C GLU A 318 -12.36 -11.17 15.24
N LEU A 319 -12.09 -11.17 16.55
CA LEU A 319 -12.16 -12.37 17.39
C LEU A 319 -13.52 -13.08 17.32
N ARG A 320 -14.63 -12.32 17.39
CA ARG A 320 -15.98 -12.90 17.24
C ARG A 320 -16.18 -13.56 15.88
N LYS A 321 -15.69 -12.95 14.79
CA LYS A 321 -15.77 -13.56 13.45
C LYS A 321 -14.93 -14.83 13.38
N THR A 322 -13.70 -14.77 13.88
CA THR A 322 -12.79 -15.91 13.94
C THR A 322 -13.44 -17.10 14.64
N LEU A 323 -14.06 -16.86 15.81
CA LEU A 323 -14.80 -17.89 16.58
C LEU A 323 -16.01 -18.45 15.85
N LEU A 324 -16.78 -17.62 15.13
CA LEU A 324 -17.95 -18.07 14.36
C LEU A 324 -17.58 -18.95 13.16
N HIS A 325 -16.38 -18.76 12.60
CA HIS A 325 -15.92 -19.50 11.43
C HIS A 325 -15.03 -20.71 11.79
N THR A 326 -14.70 -20.93 13.06
CA THR A 326 -13.81 -22.01 13.54
C THR A 326 -14.23 -23.39 13.05
N VAL A 327 -15.53 -23.68 13.04
CA VAL A 327 -16.05 -24.99 12.60
C VAL A 327 -15.93 -25.17 11.08
N LYS A 328 -16.00 -24.08 10.30
CA LYS A 328 -15.99 -24.13 8.83
C LYS A 328 -14.60 -23.90 8.22
N ARG A 329 -13.67 -23.27 8.94
CA ARG A 329 -12.34 -22.87 8.46
C ARG A 329 -11.27 -22.99 9.56
N PRO A 330 -10.88 -24.21 9.96
CA PRO A 330 -9.98 -24.43 11.10
C PRO A 330 -8.57 -23.84 10.90
N LYS A 331 -8.02 -23.86 9.66
CA LYS A 331 -6.74 -23.21 9.34
C LYS A 331 -6.77 -21.70 9.54
N LEU A 332 -7.88 -21.08 9.14
CA LEU A 332 -8.07 -19.64 9.30
C LEU A 332 -8.14 -19.25 10.78
N PHE A 333 -8.86 -20.04 11.60
CA PHE A 333 -8.96 -19.82 13.03
C PHE A 333 -7.59 -19.75 13.72
N ILE A 334 -6.70 -20.70 13.44
CA ILE A 334 -5.35 -20.74 14.03
C ILE A 334 -4.56 -19.49 13.65
N THR A 335 -4.64 -19.08 12.39
CA THR A 335 -3.88 -17.93 11.88
C THR A 335 -4.39 -16.61 12.43
N GLU A 336 -5.71 -16.38 12.40
CA GLU A 336 -6.32 -15.16 12.93
C GLU A 336 -6.11 -15.03 14.44
N THR A 337 -6.22 -16.13 15.19
CA THR A 337 -5.98 -16.11 16.65
C THR A 337 -4.55 -15.66 16.98
N LYS A 338 -3.55 -16.14 16.24
CA LYS A 338 -2.16 -15.69 16.42
C LYS A 338 -2.00 -14.19 16.14
N ASN A 339 -2.62 -13.70 15.07
CA ASN A 339 -2.57 -12.28 14.70
C ASN A 339 -3.24 -11.39 15.76
N ILE A 340 -4.39 -11.81 16.29
CA ILE A 340 -5.09 -11.09 17.36
C ILE A 340 -4.24 -11.04 18.63
N ILE A 341 -3.63 -12.16 19.03
CA ILE A 341 -2.74 -12.21 20.21
C ILE A 341 -1.56 -11.25 20.02
N ASN A 342 -0.90 -11.29 18.87
CA ASN A 342 0.22 -10.38 18.57
C ASN A 342 -0.22 -8.90 18.57
N GLY A 343 -1.39 -8.60 18.03
CA GLY A 343 -1.96 -7.26 18.04
C GLY A 343 -2.33 -6.75 19.44
N ILE A 344 -2.80 -7.62 20.34
CA ILE A 344 -3.04 -7.26 21.73
C ILE A 344 -1.73 -7.00 22.47
N MET A 345 -0.68 -7.79 22.20
CA MET A 345 0.63 -7.62 22.84
C MET A 345 1.40 -6.37 22.38
N SER A 346 1.06 -5.79 21.23
CA SER A 346 1.72 -4.60 20.68
C SER A 346 1.06 -3.26 21.06
N LEU A 347 -0.11 -3.31 21.69
CA LEU A 347 -0.86 -2.16 22.22
C LEU A 347 -0.43 -1.79 23.65
#